data_AF-A0A7C1XQ79-F1
#
_entry.id   AF-A0A7C1XQ79-F1
#
_cell.length_a   1.000
_cell.length_b   1.000
_cell.length_c   1.000
_cell.angle_alpha   90.00
_cell.angle_beta   90.00
_cell.angle_gamma   90.00
#
_symmetry.space_group_name_H-M   'P 1'
#
loop_
_entity.id
_entity.type
_entity.pdbx_description
1 polymer ?
#
loop_
_entity_poly.entity_id
_entity_poly.type
_entity_poly.pdbx_seq_one_letter_code
_entity_poly.pdbx_strand_id
1 'polypeptide(L)'
;MFVMIKLFYWQRTIFRVLGIVFLATALLTSPTFPQSVTEIPSYKDRLLIRVQNITFSVPYYSDLHLFGPDAPKATPIYSNGGYYGRVFEGPQPYTVKDFLLAWPRYEPPILDVLLGRKSKYQIQRLSIGPGGGLLANKAGTPSDKSGFLYVDGKEPSALYRSDRLALFGNPIFVRCMSGHPSRKSEGEDACTIYGLISQSEGISIQLEIRTGDTVDGYWPDFDVADTEWFAPLAEVEKAVLEMIVND
;
A
#
# COMPACT_ATOMS: atom_id res chain seq x y z
N MET A 1 7.82 -96.31 23.78
CA MET A 1 6.62 -95.81 23.08
C MET A 1 6.19 -94.51 23.75
N PHE A 2 6.35 -93.40 23.03
CA PHE A 2 5.78 -92.06 23.20
C PHE A 2 5.56 -91.46 24.61
N VAL A 3 6.46 -90.55 25.03
CA VAL A 3 6.07 -89.26 25.66
C VAL A 3 7.11 -88.19 25.27
N MET A 4 6.90 -87.57 24.12
CA MET A 4 7.42 -86.24 23.79
C MET A 4 6.21 -85.42 23.32
N ILE A 5 6.31 -84.09 23.40
CA ILE A 5 5.32 -83.11 22.90
C ILE A 5 4.27 -82.70 23.94
N LYS A 6 4.68 -81.89 24.93
CA LYS A 6 3.74 -80.97 25.63
C LYS A 6 4.37 -79.66 26.12
N LEU A 7 5.49 -79.22 25.53
CA LEU A 7 6.24 -78.05 25.99
C LEU A 7 6.52 -76.97 24.93
N PHE A 8 5.82 -77.00 23.80
CA PHE A 8 6.08 -76.06 22.68
C PHE A 8 4.92 -75.15 22.30
N TYR A 9 3.86 -75.07 23.12
CA TYR A 9 2.66 -74.27 22.80
C TYR A 9 2.45 -73.02 23.66
N TRP A 10 3.35 -72.72 24.60
CA TRP A 10 3.17 -71.60 25.54
C TRP A 10 4.17 -70.44 25.41
N GLN A 11 5.10 -70.50 24.45
CA GLN A 11 6.06 -69.40 24.23
C GLN A 11 5.76 -68.51 23.01
N ARG A 12 4.76 -68.83 22.19
CA ARG A 12 4.46 -68.05 20.96
C ARG A 12 3.40 -66.96 21.12
N THR A 13 2.68 -66.93 22.24
CA THR A 13 1.55 -65.99 22.42
C THR A 13 1.98 -64.68 23.12
N ILE A 14 3.06 -64.69 23.91
CA ILE A 14 3.48 -63.52 24.70
C ILE A 14 4.23 -62.48 23.83
N PHE A 15 4.90 -62.91 22.74
CA PHE A 15 5.65 -62.00 21.87
C PHE A 15 4.81 -61.17 20.89
N ARG A 16 3.50 -61.45 20.72
CA ARG A 16 2.62 -60.65 19.84
C ARG A 16 1.86 -59.53 20.55
N VAL A 17 1.74 -59.57 21.88
CA VAL A 17 1.03 -58.53 22.63
C VAL A 17 1.95 -57.38 23.01
N LEU A 18 3.24 -57.65 23.28
CA LEU A 18 4.22 -56.61 23.63
C LEU A 18 4.74 -55.79 22.45
N GLY A 19 4.64 -56.29 21.21
CA GLY A 19 5.01 -55.53 20.00
C GLY A 19 3.96 -54.51 19.54
N ILE A 20 2.73 -54.60 20.04
CA ILE A 20 1.63 -53.69 19.66
C ILE A 20 1.49 -52.53 20.66
N VAL A 21 1.93 -52.70 21.91
CA VAL A 21 1.87 -51.63 22.92
C VAL A 21 2.97 -50.58 22.71
N PHE A 22 4.09 -50.93 22.10
CA PHE A 22 5.17 -49.96 21.80
C PHE A 22 4.99 -49.17 20.49
N LEU A 23 4.00 -49.51 19.67
CA LEU A 23 3.67 -48.77 18.45
C LEU A 23 2.47 -47.81 18.61
N ALA A 24 1.78 -47.86 19.75
CA ALA A 24 0.61 -47.02 20.01
C ALA A 24 0.94 -45.70 20.72
N THR A 25 2.14 -45.54 21.28
CA THR A 25 2.59 -44.30 21.94
C THR A 25 3.31 -43.31 21.01
N ALA A 26 3.55 -43.67 19.75
CA ALA A 26 4.21 -42.80 18.77
C ALA A 26 3.26 -41.97 17.90
N LEU A 27 1.93 -42.05 18.12
CA LEU A 27 0.93 -41.56 17.16
C LEU A 27 0.06 -40.38 17.63
N LEU A 28 0.39 -39.70 18.74
CA LEU A 28 -0.43 -38.59 19.24
C LEU A 28 0.35 -37.36 19.72
N THR A 29 1.60 -37.19 19.28
CA THR A 29 2.15 -35.83 19.19
C THR A 29 1.92 -35.37 17.76
N SER A 30 0.67 -34.99 17.46
CA SER A 30 0.42 -34.09 16.34
C SER A 30 1.43 -32.96 16.49
N PRO A 31 2.19 -32.57 15.44
CA PRO A 31 2.97 -31.35 15.52
C PRO A 31 1.97 -30.27 15.88
N THR A 32 2.05 -29.76 17.10
CA THR A 32 1.52 -28.44 17.43
C THR A 32 2.33 -27.52 16.54
N PHE A 33 1.83 -27.28 15.33
CA PHE A 33 2.20 -26.11 14.58
C PHE A 33 2.05 -24.98 15.58
N PRO A 34 3.12 -24.26 15.94
CA PRO A 34 2.92 -23.03 16.68
C PRO A 34 1.88 -22.28 15.85
N GLN A 35 0.70 -22.07 16.43
CA GLN A 35 -0.18 -21.03 15.97
C GLN A 35 0.66 -19.78 16.21
N SER A 36 1.49 -19.42 15.22
CA SER A 36 2.06 -18.11 15.14
C SER A 36 0.82 -17.24 15.03
N VAL A 37 0.39 -16.73 16.19
CA VAL A 37 -0.50 -15.58 16.24
C VAL A 37 0.36 -14.48 15.63
N THR A 38 0.35 -14.41 14.31
CA THR A 38 0.89 -13.29 13.57
C THR A 38 -0.07 -12.17 13.93
N GLU A 39 0.29 -11.38 14.94
CA GLU A 39 -0.49 -10.20 15.31
C GLU A 39 -0.78 -9.42 14.04
N ILE A 40 -2.07 -9.16 13.82
CA ILE A 40 -2.52 -8.44 12.62
C ILE A 40 -1.95 -7.02 12.73
N PRO A 41 -1.11 -6.58 11.79
CA PRO A 41 -0.53 -5.25 11.87
C PRO A 41 -1.63 -4.18 11.89
N SER A 42 -1.45 -3.19 12.75
CA SER A 42 -2.31 -2.02 12.90
C SER A 42 -1.78 -0.86 12.07
N TYR A 43 -2.63 0.11 11.71
CA TYR A 43 -2.19 1.39 11.12
C TYR A 43 -1.21 2.19 12.00
N LYS A 44 -1.10 1.84 13.30
CA LYS A 44 -0.09 2.40 14.20
C LYS A 44 1.30 1.80 13.99
N ASP A 45 1.37 0.59 13.44
CA ASP A 45 2.62 -0.04 13.09
C ASP A 45 3.18 0.66 11.86
N ARG A 46 4.47 0.98 11.91
CA ARG A 46 5.16 1.66 10.82
C ARG A 46 6.26 0.77 10.26
N LEU A 47 6.38 0.77 8.94
CA LEU A 47 7.43 0.10 8.20
C LEU A 47 8.44 1.14 7.73
N LEU A 48 9.72 0.84 7.91
CA LEU A 48 10.79 1.62 7.30
C LEU A 48 11.01 1.11 5.87
N ILE A 49 10.78 2.00 4.91
CA ILE A 49 10.90 1.72 3.47
C ILE A 49 11.92 2.69 2.89
N ARG A 50 12.95 2.17 2.23
CA ARG A 50 13.97 2.95 1.55
C ARG A 50 13.71 2.99 0.06
N VAL A 51 13.52 4.19 -0.48
CA VAL A 51 13.45 4.47 -1.92
C VAL A 51 14.68 5.28 -2.29
N GLN A 52 15.58 4.70 -3.08
CA GLN A 52 16.91 5.26 -3.34
C GLN A 52 17.62 5.63 -2.02
N ASN A 53 17.91 6.91 -1.79
CA ASN A 53 18.62 7.40 -0.60
C ASN A 53 17.69 7.99 0.48
N ILE A 54 16.37 7.93 0.31
CA ILE A 54 15.40 8.45 1.29
C ILE A 54 14.72 7.29 2.01
N THR A 55 14.73 7.33 3.33
CA THR A 55 14.00 6.38 4.19
C THR A 55 12.68 7.00 4.64
N PHE A 56 11.59 6.25 4.47
CA PHE A 56 10.25 6.63 4.86
C PHE A 56 9.75 5.70 5.98
N SER A 57 9.20 6.28 7.05
CA SER A 57 8.40 5.58 8.05
C SER A 57 6.94 5.59 7.60
N VAL A 58 6.49 4.51 6.97
CA VAL A 58 5.17 4.42 6.34
C VAL A 58 4.22 3.64 7.25
N PRO A 59 3.02 4.15 7.59
CA PRO A 59 2.06 3.38 8.36
C PRO A 59 1.60 2.15 7.58
N TYR A 60 1.31 1.07 8.30
CA TYR A 60 0.78 -0.13 7.69
C TYR A 60 -0.63 0.10 7.13
N TYR A 61 -0.85 -0.37 5.91
CA TYR A 61 -2.15 -0.47 5.25
C TYR A 61 -2.30 -1.88 4.68
N SER A 62 -3.51 -2.44 4.69
CA SER A 62 -3.75 -3.76 4.10
C SER A 62 -3.46 -3.79 2.59
N ASP A 63 -3.64 -2.65 1.94
CA ASP A 63 -3.40 -2.42 0.52
C ASP A 63 -2.11 -1.61 0.28
N LEU A 64 -1.10 -1.79 1.14
CA LEU A 64 0.27 -1.37 0.89
C LEU A 64 0.95 -2.36 -0.08
N HIS A 65 1.51 -1.84 -1.17
CA HIS A 65 2.31 -2.60 -2.12
C HIS A 65 3.72 -2.04 -2.17
N LEU A 66 4.70 -2.95 -2.17
CA LEU A 66 6.12 -2.65 -2.33
C LEU A 66 6.56 -3.24 -3.67
N PHE A 67 7.23 -2.45 -4.50
CA PHE A 67 7.64 -2.85 -5.84
C PHE A 67 9.15 -2.73 -6.02
N GLY A 68 9.72 -3.60 -6.85
CA GLY A 68 11.15 -3.60 -7.16
C GLY A 68 11.80 -4.98 -6.99
N PRO A 69 13.02 -5.15 -7.49
CA PRO A 69 13.74 -6.42 -7.41
C PRO A 69 14.09 -6.82 -5.97
N ASP A 70 14.32 -5.82 -5.11
CA ASP A 70 14.71 -6.02 -3.71
C ASP A 70 13.53 -5.92 -2.73
N ALA A 71 12.31 -5.71 -3.25
CA ALA A 71 11.12 -5.63 -2.41
C ALA A 71 10.91 -6.96 -1.66
N PRO A 72 10.63 -6.91 -0.34
CA PRO A 72 10.46 -8.11 0.45
C PRO A 72 9.26 -8.91 -0.07
N LYS A 73 9.33 -10.23 0.12
CA LYS A 73 8.17 -11.08 -0.11
C LYS A 73 7.06 -10.69 0.87
N ALA A 74 5.86 -10.63 0.33
CA ALA A 74 4.67 -10.30 1.09
C ALA A 74 3.81 -11.57 1.23
N THR A 75 3.53 -11.97 2.47
CA THR A 75 2.66 -13.10 2.77
C THR A 75 1.24 -12.57 3.01
N PRO A 76 0.24 -12.95 2.20
CA PRO A 76 -1.13 -12.47 2.38
C PRO A 76 -1.72 -12.99 3.69
N ILE A 77 -2.43 -12.10 4.40
CA ILE A 77 -3.20 -12.40 5.61
C ILE A 77 -4.66 -12.57 5.21
N TYR A 78 -5.27 -13.67 5.64
CA TYR A 78 -6.69 -13.93 5.44
C TYR A 78 -7.39 -14.06 6.80
N SER A 79 -8.61 -13.52 6.92
CA SER A 79 -9.44 -13.63 8.11
C SER A 79 -10.91 -13.82 7.73
N ASN A 80 -11.61 -14.75 8.39
CA ASN A 80 -13.06 -15.01 8.29
C ASN A 80 -13.66 -14.83 6.88
N GLY A 81 -13.06 -15.45 5.86
CA GLY A 81 -13.60 -15.49 4.50
C GLY A 81 -13.13 -14.37 3.56
N GLY A 82 -12.12 -13.57 3.92
CA GLY A 82 -11.59 -12.52 3.05
C GLY A 82 -10.09 -12.24 3.21
N TYR A 83 -9.53 -11.58 2.20
CA TYR A 83 -8.19 -10.97 2.25
C TYR A 83 -8.21 -9.78 3.22
N TYR A 84 -7.25 -9.75 4.14
CA TYR A 84 -7.14 -8.73 5.17
C TYR A 84 -5.91 -7.83 5.01
N GLY A 85 -4.88 -8.30 4.31
CA GLY A 85 -3.64 -7.54 4.12
C GLY A 85 -2.46 -8.43 3.79
N ARG A 86 -1.25 -7.93 4.03
CA ARG A 86 0.00 -8.67 3.83
C ARG A 86 0.99 -8.41 4.95
N VAL A 87 1.80 -9.39 5.32
CA VAL A 87 2.98 -9.17 6.16
C VAL A 87 4.22 -9.19 5.27
N PHE A 88 5.13 -8.26 5.49
CA PHE A 88 6.43 -8.23 4.83
C PHE A 88 7.47 -8.91 5.70
N GLU A 89 8.23 -9.84 5.13
CA GLU A 89 9.27 -10.57 5.85
C GLU A 89 10.65 -9.95 5.61
N GLY A 90 11.54 -10.08 6.60
CA GLY A 90 12.93 -9.65 6.49
C GLY A 90 13.29 -8.39 7.28
N PRO A 91 14.58 -8.04 7.32
CA PRO A 91 15.07 -6.89 8.08
C PRO A 91 14.64 -5.58 7.41
N GLN A 92 14.31 -4.59 8.24
CA GLN A 92 14.03 -3.22 7.82
C GLN A 92 15.30 -2.34 7.93
N PRO A 93 15.44 -1.27 7.12
CA PRO A 93 14.47 -0.78 6.13
C PRO A 93 14.37 -1.67 4.88
N TYR A 94 13.18 -1.80 4.32
CA TYR A 94 12.95 -2.49 3.05
C TYR A 94 13.38 -1.61 1.89
N THR A 95 14.38 -2.04 1.12
CA THR A 95 14.80 -1.33 -0.09
C THR A 95 13.83 -1.67 -1.23
N VAL A 96 13.17 -0.67 -1.78
CA VAL A 96 12.18 -0.83 -2.85
C VAL A 96 12.45 0.16 -3.97
N LYS A 97 11.95 -0.13 -5.17
CA LYS A 97 11.92 0.83 -6.27
C LYS A 97 10.85 1.88 -6.00
N ASP A 98 9.64 1.46 -5.67
CA ASP A 98 8.52 2.32 -5.37
C ASP A 98 7.55 1.61 -4.40
N PHE A 99 6.68 2.38 -3.75
CA PHE A 99 5.62 1.86 -2.92
C PHE A 99 4.30 2.60 -3.15
N LEU A 100 3.21 1.91 -2.83
CA LEU A 100 1.85 2.35 -3.08
C LEU A 100 0.97 2.12 -1.86
N LEU A 101 0.33 3.16 -1.37
CA LEU A 101 -0.83 3.09 -0.48
C LEU A 101 -2.08 3.30 -1.32
N ALA A 102 -2.94 2.29 -1.39
CA ALA A 102 -4.29 2.46 -1.90
C ALA A 102 -5.27 2.45 -0.72
N TRP A 103 -6.29 3.30 -0.76
CA TRP A 103 -7.29 3.37 0.30
C TRP A 103 -8.34 2.27 0.09
N PRO A 104 -8.40 1.23 0.96
CA PRO A 104 -9.49 0.28 0.88
C PRO A 104 -10.72 0.90 1.55
N ARG A 105 -11.90 0.59 1.01
CA ARG A 105 -13.20 1.19 1.39
C ARG A 105 -13.55 1.08 2.89
N TYR A 106 -12.92 0.19 3.64
CA TYR A 106 -13.22 -0.10 5.05
C TYR A 106 -12.14 0.35 6.04
N GLU A 107 -11.08 1.02 5.57
CA GLU A 107 -10.03 1.57 6.44
C GLU A 107 -10.14 3.08 6.57
N PRO A 108 -9.47 3.69 7.56
CA PRO A 108 -9.36 5.14 7.62
C PRO A 108 -8.67 5.71 6.35
N PRO A 109 -9.08 6.90 5.87
CA PRO A 109 -8.45 7.55 4.71
C PRO A 109 -6.94 7.70 4.87
N ILE A 110 -6.19 7.60 3.76
CA ILE A 110 -4.71 7.69 3.75
C ILE A 110 -4.22 8.93 4.52
N LEU A 111 -4.79 10.09 4.22
CA LEU A 111 -4.34 11.35 4.80
C LEU A 111 -4.63 11.42 6.31
N ASP A 112 -5.71 10.79 6.79
CA ASP A 112 -6.04 10.74 8.22
C ASP A 112 -4.98 9.98 9.02
N VAL A 113 -4.53 8.85 8.48
CA VAL A 113 -3.52 8.01 9.14
C VAL A 113 -2.15 8.66 9.08
N LEU A 114 -1.78 9.24 7.93
CA LEU A 114 -0.49 9.92 7.80
C LEU A 114 -0.37 11.10 8.76
N LEU A 115 -1.44 11.91 8.91
CA LEU A 115 -1.45 13.08 9.79
C LEU A 115 -1.75 12.75 11.27
N GLY A 116 -2.20 11.52 11.59
CA GLY A 116 -2.66 11.15 12.92
C GLY A 116 -3.91 11.89 13.40
N ARG A 117 -4.67 12.52 12.49
CA ARG A 117 -5.91 13.27 12.76
C ARG A 117 -6.82 13.21 11.55
N LYS A 118 -8.13 13.45 11.73
CA LYS A 118 -9.04 13.60 10.58
C LYS A 118 -8.63 14.78 9.70
N SER A 119 -8.58 14.53 8.39
CA SER A 119 -8.47 15.53 7.34
C SER A 119 -9.83 15.80 6.71
N LYS A 120 -9.98 16.98 6.10
CA LYS A 120 -11.13 17.30 5.24
C LYS A 120 -10.98 16.68 3.85
N TYR A 121 -9.77 16.29 3.48
CA TYR A 121 -9.41 15.84 2.14
C TYR A 121 -9.01 14.37 2.17
N GLN A 122 -9.35 13.64 1.12
CA GLN A 122 -9.00 12.23 1.00
C GLN A 122 -8.11 12.00 -0.22
N ILE A 123 -7.24 11.02 -0.09
CA ILE A 123 -6.41 10.50 -1.17
C ILE A 123 -6.86 9.06 -1.38
N GLN A 124 -7.23 8.72 -2.62
CA GLN A 124 -7.61 7.36 -2.99
C GLN A 124 -6.38 6.47 -3.12
N ARG A 125 -5.28 7.04 -3.61
CA ARG A 125 -4.02 6.35 -3.81
C ARG A 125 -2.84 7.31 -3.70
N LEU A 126 -1.80 6.90 -2.98
CA LEU A 126 -0.52 7.58 -2.87
C LEU A 126 0.57 6.62 -3.34
N SER A 127 1.34 7.02 -4.35
CA SER A 127 2.53 6.30 -4.80
C SER A 127 3.76 7.17 -4.64
N ILE A 128 4.86 6.60 -4.15
CA ILE A 128 6.16 7.28 -4.05
C ILE A 128 7.23 6.39 -4.67
N GLY A 129 8.00 6.96 -5.58
CA GLY A 129 8.98 6.23 -6.38
C GLY A 129 9.69 7.10 -7.42
N PRO A 130 10.63 6.52 -8.20
CA PRO A 130 11.25 7.22 -9.32
C PRO A 130 10.24 7.41 -10.45
N GLY A 131 10.12 8.63 -10.99
CA GLY A 131 9.20 8.86 -12.11
C GLY A 131 8.94 10.31 -12.50
N GLY A 132 9.10 11.26 -11.58
CA GLY A 132 8.72 12.66 -11.83
C GLY A 132 9.73 13.47 -12.63
N GLY A 133 10.98 12.99 -12.76
CA GLY A 133 12.02 13.71 -13.53
C GLY A 133 11.64 13.90 -15.01
N LEU A 134 10.79 13.01 -15.55
CA LEU A 134 10.27 13.12 -16.93
C LEU A 134 9.24 14.23 -17.10
N LEU A 135 8.64 14.72 -16.02
CA LEU A 135 7.65 15.80 -16.04
C LEU A 135 8.28 17.15 -15.71
N ALA A 136 9.27 17.19 -14.81
CA ALA A 136 9.94 18.40 -14.31
C ALA A 136 10.27 19.46 -15.39
N ASN A 137 10.72 19.00 -16.56
CA ASN A 137 11.23 19.85 -17.63
C ASN A 137 10.25 20.07 -18.78
N LYS A 138 9.02 19.56 -18.69
CA LYS A 138 8.04 19.75 -19.75
C LYS A 138 7.50 21.17 -19.72
N ALA A 139 7.78 21.91 -20.79
CA ALA A 139 7.13 23.18 -21.07
C ALA A 139 5.64 22.94 -21.38
N GLY A 140 4.79 23.89 -20.99
CA GLY A 140 3.37 23.87 -21.33
C GLY A 140 2.99 25.06 -22.21
N THR A 141 1.88 24.92 -22.93
CA THR A 141 1.22 26.00 -23.67
C THR A 141 -0.02 26.48 -22.89
N PRO A 142 -0.53 27.69 -23.14
CA PRO A 142 -1.78 28.14 -22.52
C PRO A 142 -2.91 27.11 -22.71
N SER A 143 -3.68 26.86 -21.65
CA SER A 143 -4.92 26.06 -21.72
C SER A 143 -6.14 26.90 -21.34
N ASP A 144 -7.31 26.30 -21.52
CA ASP A 144 -8.61 26.82 -21.07
C ASP A 144 -8.85 26.65 -19.56
N LYS A 145 -8.02 25.83 -18.88
CA LYS A 145 -8.04 25.64 -17.43
C LYS A 145 -7.26 26.75 -16.71
N SER A 146 -7.96 27.57 -15.93
CA SER A 146 -7.37 28.70 -15.20
C SER A 146 -6.17 28.26 -14.35
N GLY A 147 -5.04 28.93 -14.49
CA GLY A 147 -3.83 28.65 -13.70
C GLY A 147 -3.07 27.38 -14.11
N PHE A 148 -3.44 26.74 -15.21
CA PHE A 148 -2.75 25.59 -15.78
C PHE A 148 -2.25 25.87 -17.21
N LEU A 149 -1.21 25.12 -17.59
CA LEU A 149 -0.69 25.02 -18.93
C LEU A 149 -0.94 23.60 -19.45
N TYR A 150 -1.37 23.47 -20.70
CA TYR A 150 -1.45 22.19 -21.39
C TYR A 150 -0.04 21.67 -21.72
N VAL A 151 0.23 20.40 -21.42
CA VAL A 151 1.54 19.78 -21.64
C VAL A 151 1.47 18.72 -22.74
N ASP A 152 0.62 17.70 -22.57
CA ASP A 152 0.48 16.60 -23.54
C ASP A 152 -0.87 15.88 -23.42
N GLY A 153 -1.09 14.90 -24.30
CA GLY A 153 -2.27 14.04 -24.27
C GLY A 153 -3.48 14.60 -25.02
N LYS A 154 -4.60 13.89 -24.96
CA LYS A 154 -5.87 14.33 -25.54
C LYS A 154 -6.93 14.28 -24.47
N GLU A 155 -7.89 15.20 -24.53
CA GLU A 155 -9.11 15.14 -23.74
C GLU A 155 -9.81 13.78 -23.90
N PRO A 156 -10.38 13.20 -22.82
CA PRO A 156 -10.52 13.74 -21.46
C PRO A 156 -9.34 13.34 -20.54
N SER A 157 -8.12 13.21 -21.08
CA SER A 157 -6.95 12.71 -20.34
C SER A 157 -5.71 13.57 -20.55
N ALA A 158 -5.90 14.84 -20.90
CA ALA A 158 -4.79 15.77 -21.10
C ALA A 158 -4.01 15.96 -19.79
N LEU A 159 -2.71 16.15 -19.94
CA LEU A 159 -1.80 16.49 -18.86
C LEU A 159 -1.67 18.00 -18.80
N TYR A 160 -1.91 18.53 -17.62
CA TYR A 160 -1.79 19.93 -17.28
C TYR A 160 -0.63 20.13 -16.31
N ARG A 161 -0.01 21.31 -16.35
CA ARG A 161 1.02 21.75 -15.39
C ARG A 161 0.54 23.03 -14.72
N SER A 162 0.69 23.15 -13.41
CA SER A 162 0.51 24.44 -12.73
C SER A 162 1.85 24.95 -12.22
N ASP A 163 2.19 26.18 -12.58
CA ASP A 163 3.35 26.90 -12.02
C ASP A 163 3.02 27.64 -10.72
N ARG A 164 1.73 27.73 -10.37
CA ARG A 164 1.26 28.40 -9.14
C ARG A 164 1.10 27.42 -7.99
N LEU A 165 0.67 26.20 -8.28
CA LEU A 165 0.55 25.12 -7.31
C LEU A 165 1.84 24.31 -7.28
N ALA A 166 2.31 24.00 -6.08
CA ALA A 166 3.56 23.27 -5.89
C ALA A 166 3.43 22.20 -4.79
N LEU A 167 4.25 21.16 -4.91
CA LEU A 167 4.55 20.20 -3.86
C LEU A 167 6.07 20.17 -3.67
N PHE A 168 6.52 20.33 -2.43
CA PHE A 168 7.93 20.39 -2.05
C PHE A 168 8.70 21.46 -2.84
N GLY A 169 8.04 22.60 -3.11
CA GLY A 169 8.57 23.69 -3.91
C GLY A 169 8.65 23.44 -5.43
N ASN A 170 8.15 22.30 -5.91
CA ASN A 170 8.16 21.95 -7.34
C ASN A 170 6.76 22.08 -7.96
N PRO A 171 6.65 22.58 -9.21
CA PRO A 171 5.39 22.60 -9.94
C PRO A 171 4.72 21.22 -9.98
N ILE A 172 3.39 21.20 -9.90
CA ILE A 172 2.62 19.96 -10.04
C ILE A 172 2.13 19.76 -11.47
N PHE A 173 1.90 18.49 -11.81
CA PHE A 173 1.21 18.09 -13.02
C PHE A 173 -0.09 17.40 -12.66
N VAL A 174 -1.15 17.61 -13.43
CA VAL A 174 -2.48 17.09 -13.15
C VAL A 174 -3.05 16.47 -14.41
N ARG A 175 -3.62 15.27 -14.25
CA ARG A 175 -4.42 14.62 -15.28
C ARG A 175 -5.75 14.25 -14.67
N CYS A 176 -6.82 14.90 -15.09
CA CYS A 176 -8.17 14.54 -14.70
C CYS A 176 -8.84 13.73 -15.80
N MET A 177 -9.69 12.78 -15.42
CA MET A 177 -10.57 12.05 -16.32
C MET A 177 -12.01 12.32 -15.90
N SER A 178 -12.75 12.97 -16.80
CA SER A 178 -14.19 13.16 -16.62
C SER A 178 -14.95 11.88 -16.95
N GLY A 179 -15.73 11.39 -15.99
CA GLY A 179 -16.72 10.34 -16.16
C GLY A 179 -16.21 8.98 -16.66
N HIS A 180 -15.87 8.08 -15.74
CA HIS A 180 -15.92 6.64 -16.04
C HIS A 180 -17.37 6.11 -15.80
N PRO A 181 -17.99 5.36 -16.73
CA PRO A 181 -19.43 5.45 -17.00
C PRO A 181 -20.35 4.58 -16.13
N SER A 182 -19.94 4.07 -14.97
CA SER A 182 -20.81 3.14 -14.22
C SER A 182 -21.72 3.78 -13.18
N ARG A 183 -21.40 4.97 -12.64
CA ARG A 183 -22.23 5.69 -11.66
C ARG A 183 -21.96 7.20 -11.72
N LYS A 184 -22.65 7.91 -12.63
CA LYS A 184 -22.63 9.38 -12.71
C LYS A 184 -23.46 9.98 -11.57
N SER A 185 -22.81 10.67 -10.64
CA SER A 185 -23.20 12.03 -10.27
C SER A 185 -22.55 12.95 -11.29
N GLU A 186 -23.28 13.89 -11.88
CA GLU A 186 -22.68 14.97 -12.68
C GLU A 186 -21.71 15.77 -11.78
N GLY A 187 -20.51 16.12 -12.28
CA GLY A 187 -19.56 16.98 -11.56
C GLY A 187 -18.36 16.29 -10.90
N GLU A 188 -18.21 14.96 -10.98
CA GLU A 188 -17.07 14.26 -10.36
C GLU A 188 -15.96 13.92 -11.38
N ASP A 189 -14.76 14.49 -11.18
CA ASP A 189 -13.55 14.08 -11.90
C ASP A 189 -12.62 13.24 -11.01
N ALA A 190 -12.07 12.17 -11.58
CA ALA A 190 -10.96 11.45 -10.99
C ALA A 190 -9.65 12.08 -11.48
N CYS A 191 -8.88 12.66 -10.57
CA CYS A 191 -7.65 13.36 -10.93
C CYS A 191 -6.42 12.65 -10.36
N THR A 192 -5.39 12.58 -11.18
CA THR A 192 -4.05 12.16 -10.78
C THR A 192 -3.15 13.38 -10.73
N ILE A 193 -2.57 13.65 -9.56
CA ILE A 193 -1.59 14.71 -9.34
C ILE A 193 -0.20 14.07 -9.27
N TYR A 194 0.75 14.63 -10.01
CA TYR A 194 2.15 14.26 -9.98
C TYR A 194 2.97 15.41 -9.41
N GLY A 195 3.88 15.10 -8.50
CA GLY A 195 4.82 16.03 -7.91
C GLY A 195 6.22 15.43 -7.77
N LEU A 196 7.18 16.28 -7.42
CA LEU A 196 8.56 15.89 -7.16
C LEU A 196 8.89 16.14 -5.69
N ILE A 197 9.30 15.09 -4.99
CA ILE A 197 9.76 15.17 -3.60
C ILE A 197 11.22 15.66 -3.59
N SER A 198 12.07 15.10 -4.45
CA SER A 198 13.47 15.49 -4.57
C SER A 198 13.91 15.50 -6.03
N GLN A 199 14.36 16.66 -6.52
CA GLN A 199 14.90 16.78 -7.87
C GLN A 199 16.24 16.07 -8.04
N SER A 200 17.12 16.12 -7.03
CA SER A 200 18.45 15.52 -7.11
C SER A 200 18.40 14.00 -7.14
N GLU A 201 17.46 13.41 -6.40
CA GLU A 201 17.25 11.95 -6.36
C GLU A 201 16.28 11.49 -7.48
N GLY A 202 15.46 12.40 -8.01
CA GLY A 202 14.43 12.07 -9.00
C GLY A 202 13.22 11.34 -8.41
N ILE A 203 12.98 11.51 -7.10
CA ILE A 203 11.87 10.90 -6.37
C ILE A 203 10.61 11.73 -6.59
N SER A 204 9.55 11.04 -6.96
CA SER A 204 8.25 11.62 -7.24
C SER A 204 7.15 11.06 -6.35
N ILE A 205 6.08 11.84 -6.29
CA ILE A 205 4.83 11.50 -5.66
C ILE A 205 3.72 11.50 -6.72
N GLN A 206 2.85 10.51 -6.64
CA GLN A 206 1.62 10.45 -7.42
C GLN A 206 0.44 10.28 -6.46
N LEU A 207 -0.57 11.13 -6.61
CA LEU A 207 -1.80 11.13 -5.84
C LEU A 207 -2.97 10.84 -6.78
N GLU A 208 -3.84 9.90 -6.44
CA GLU A 208 -5.17 9.82 -7.06
C GLU A 208 -6.20 10.37 -6.09
N ILE A 209 -7.00 11.31 -6.57
CA ILE A 209 -8.02 12.02 -5.81
C ILE A 209 -9.34 12.03 -6.58
N ARG A 210 -10.41 12.38 -5.86
CA ARG A 210 -11.68 12.73 -6.48
C ARG A 210 -11.97 14.20 -6.20
N THR A 211 -12.56 14.86 -7.18
CA THR A 211 -12.97 16.27 -7.10
C THR A 211 -14.49 16.37 -7.16
N GLY A 212 -15.05 17.39 -6.51
CA GLY A 212 -16.49 17.61 -6.37
C GLY A 212 -16.81 18.37 -5.08
N ASP A 213 -17.81 19.24 -5.12
CA ASP A 213 -18.20 20.16 -4.04
C ASP A 213 -19.13 19.56 -2.97
N THR A 214 -19.72 18.39 -3.23
CA THR A 214 -20.87 17.87 -2.46
C THR A 214 -20.59 16.62 -1.63
N VAL A 215 -19.38 16.03 -1.71
CA VAL A 215 -19.06 14.76 -1.06
C VAL A 215 -17.89 14.92 -0.08
N ASP A 216 -18.08 14.45 1.15
CA ASP A 216 -17.03 14.47 2.18
C ASP A 216 -15.74 13.80 1.69
N GLY A 217 -14.61 14.49 1.88
CA GLY A 217 -13.30 14.01 1.48
C GLY A 217 -12.90 14.31 0.04
N TYR A 218 -13.82 14.81 -0.78
CA TYR A 218 -13.49 15.24 -2.13
C TYR A 218 -12.68 16.54 -2.09
N TRP A 219 -11.87 16.73 -3.12
CA TRP A 219 -11.12 17.95 -3.33
C TRP A 219 -12.00 18.96 -4.06
N PRO A 220 -11.71 20.27 -3.94
CA PRO A 220 -12.35 21.27 -4.78
C PRO A 220 -12.25 20.92 -6.27
N ASP A 221 -13.22 21.37 -7.06
CA ASP A 221 -13.27 21.10 -8.50
C ASP A 221 -11.98 21.52 -9.20
N PHE A 222 -11.62 20.78 -10.25
CA PHE A 222 -10.41 21.06 -11.01
C PHE A 222 -10.42 22.46 -11.65
N ASP A 223 -11.60 22.97 -12.01
CA ASP A 223 -11.78 24.29 -12.62
C ASP A 223 -11.43 25.46 -11.69
N VAL A 224 -11.42 25.24 -10.37
CA VAL A 224 -11.03 26.24 -9.34
C VAL A 224 -9.76 25.85 -8.59
N ALA A 225 -9.07 24.81 -9.04
CA ALA A 225 -7.90 24.25 -8.37
C ALA A 225 -6.78 25.28 -8.14
N ASP A 226 -6.58 26.22 -9.08
CA ASP A 226 -5.54 27.25 -8.99
C ASP A 226 -5.70 28.24 -7.83
N THR A 227 -6.86 28.21 -7.16
CA THR A 227 -7.15 29.03 -5.98
C THR A 227 -7.47 28.19 -4.75
N GLU A 228 -8.03 26.99 -4.91
CA GLU A 228 -8.52 26.20 -3.76
C GLU A 228 -7.63 25.01 -3.38
N TRP A 229 -6.71 24.55 -4.24
CA TRP A 229 -5.88 23.37 -3.95
C TRP A 229 -4.66 23.64 -3.07
N PHE A 230 -4.36 24.89 -2.72
CA PHE A 230 -3.23 25.19 -1.82
C PHE A 230 -3.35 24.48 -0.46
N ALA A 231 -4.54 24.50 0.14
CA ALA A 231 -4.79 23.87 1.44
C ALA A 231 -4.63 22.34 1.42
N PRO A 232 -5.29 21.58 0.52
CA PRO A 232 -5.11 20.13 0.46
C PRO A 232 -3.67 19.74 0.07
N LEU A 233 -3.02 20.44 -0.85
CA LEU A 233 -1.62 20.18 -1.20
C LEU A 233 -0.67 20.38 -0.01
N ALA A 234 -0.90 21.42 0.80
CA ALA A 234 -0.11 21.64 2.01
C ALA A 234 -0.30 20.54 3.07
N GLU A 235 -1.52 19.98 3.19
CA GLU A 235 -1.74 18.82 4.07
C GLU A 235 -1.01 17.57 3.58
N VAL A 236 -1.02 17.33 2.26
CA VAL A 236 -0.26 16.22 1.65
C VAL A 236 1.24 16.41 1.86
N GLU A 237 1.77 17.59 1.58
CA GLU A 237 3.19 17.89 1.77
C GLU A 237 3.61 17.66 3.22
N LYS A 238 2.84 18.18 4.18
CA LYS A 238 3.07 17.93 5.61
C LYS A 238 3.09 16.43 5.94
N ALA A 239 2.07 15.70 5.50
CA ALA A 239 1.92 14.26 5.75
C ALA A 239 3.11 13.46 5.21
N VAL A 240 3.61 13.80 4.02
CA VAL A 240 4.76 13.12 3.42
C VAL A 240 6.08 13.52 4.08
N LEU A 241 6.26 14.80 4.43
CA LEU A 241 7.45 15.24 5.18
C LEU A 241 7.56 14.53 6.53
N GLU A 242 6.44 14.32 7.23
CA GLU A 242 6.41 13.57 8.50
C GLU A 242 6.72 12.08 8.35
N MET A 243 6.64 11.52 7.13
CA MET A 243 7.11 10.16 6.87
C MET A 243 8.63 10.09 6.67
N ILE A 244 9.29 11.17 6.26
CA ILE A 244 10.73 11.13 5.95
C ILE A 244 11.52 11.01 7.26
N VAL A 245 12.36 9.97 7.35
CA VAL A 245 13.27 9.75 8.48
C VAL A 245 14.62 10.34 8.12
N ASN A 246 15.06 11.33 8.89
CA ASN A 246 16.42 11.85 8.78
C ASN A 246 17.35 10.92 9.57
N ASP A 247 18.31 10.32 8.88
CA ASP A 247 19.40 9.54 9.48
C ASP A 247 20.39 10.44 10.24
#